data_AF-A0A957ZN25-F1
#
_entry.id   AF-A0A957ZN25-F1
#
_cell.length_a   1.000
_cell.length_b   1.000
_cell.length_c   1.000
_cell.angle_alpha   90.00
_cell.angle_beta   90.00
_cell.angle_gamma   90.00
#
_symmetry.space_group_name_H-M   'P 1'
#
loop_
_entity.id
_entity.type
_entity.pdbx_description
1 polymer ?
#
loop_
_entity_poly.entity_id
_entity_poly.type
_entity_poly.pdbx_seq_one_letter_code
_entity_poly.pdbx_strand_id
1 'polypeptide(L)'
;MTDSTTVTTQPWREVEITLTAAQAYANGYTDVEVWADFTHDDGTILRRPAFWDGGCTWRIRFASPRDDGRWTWRSFSSADDAGLAGQSGIVACTAGEESANRFHRHGFWRMSPGKRSLVHADGRAAILAGDTAWGLPWRATHAECEIYAADRQAKGFNAVLLMSVQPDMGARGPRDRTADEGFDVGFEDLPDGHINRLNPDYFQYLDGLSAILAEHEIVAVWQPVFHGFGWKGLQTAGPVVPPAEYARYCRYLVARYGARPAIYLVGGDGSGREPQIAAGGQEVERWDAYQQPAGIHYRPHIVANASQDADWLDFQWCQTGHSGEHVPERVADM
;
A
#
# COMPACT_ATOMS: atom_id res chain seq x y z
N MET A 1 -2.33 34.84 -13.20
CA MET A 1 -2.42 33.54 -13.91
C MET A 1 -1.09 32.87 -13.68
N THR A 2 -0.98 32.10 -12.59
CA THR A 2 0.16 31.23 -12.35
C THR A 2 0.11 30.11 -13.38
N ASP A 3 1.17 29.93 -14.15
CA ASP A 3 1.30 28.81 -15.10
C ASP A 3 1.05 27.51 -14.33
N SER A 4 -0.12 26.90 -14.52
CA SER A 4 -0.43 25.61 -13.93
C SER A 4 0.44 24.56 -14.63
N THR A 5 1.36 23.94 -13.91
CA THR A 5 2.17 22.84 -14.45
C THR A 5 1.23 21.74 -14.94
N THR A 6 1.33 21.41 -16.23
CA THR A 6 0.55 20.34 -16.85
C THR A 6 1.43 19.10 -16.97
N VAL A 7 1.01 18.01 -16.33
CA VAL A 7 1.60 16.68 -16.48
C VAL A 7 0.74 15.89 -17.47
N THR A 8 1.36 15.20 -18.43
CA THR A 8 0.64 14.33 -19.36
C THR A 8 0.79 12.87 -18.93
N THR A 9 -0.28 12.08 -19.06
CA THR A 9 -0.26 10.65 -18.71
C THR A 9 -1.26 9.86 -19.56
N GLN A 10 -1.22 8.54 -19.42
CA GLN A 10 -2.23 7.62 -19.93
C GLN A 10 -3.06 7.06 -18.75
N PRO A 11 -4.22 6.44 -19.02
CA PRO A 11 -5.04 5.84 -17.99
C PRO A 11 -4.25 4.84 -17.14
N TRP A 12 -4.56 4.80 -15.85
CA TRP A 12 -3.99 3.87 -14.86
C TRP A 12 -2.47 3.92 -14.68
N ARG A 13 -1.79 4.91 -15.27
CA ARG A 13 -0.36 5.16 -15.04
C ARG A 13 -0.17 6.16 -13.92
N GLU A 14 0.73 5.81 -13.01
CA GLU A 14 1.16 6.70 -11.95
C GLU A 14 1.80 7.97 -12.52
N VAL A 15 1.34 9.11 -12.01
CA VAL A 15 2.05 10.39 -12.04
C VAL A 15 2.41 10.78 -10.62
N GLU A 16 3.54 11.46 -10.48
CA GLU A 16 4.02 11.96 -9.20
C GLU A 16 4.15 13.48 -9.24
N ILE A 17 3.54 14.14 -8.26
CA ILE A 17 3.61 15.57 -8.04
C ILE A 17 4.44 15.80 -6.78
N THR A 18 5.44 16.67 -6.87
CA THR A 18 6.26 17.07 -5.72
C THR A 18 5.77 18.41 -5.18
N LEU A 19 5.56 18.48 -3.87
CA LEU A 19 5.32 19.70 -3.12
C LEU A 19 6.52 19.93 -2.18
N THR A 20 6.95 21.18 -2.09
CA THR A 20 8.06 21.56 -1.22
C THR A 20 7.52 22.48 -0.13
N ALA A 21 7.60 22.05 1.13
CA ALA A 21 7.19 22.85 2.28
C ALA A 21 7.97 24.16 2.35
N ALA A 22 7.27 25.23 2.70
CA ALA A 22 7.85 26.55 2.92
C ALA A 22 8.62 26.63 4.25
N GLN A 23 8.32 25.73 5.19
CA GLN A 23 9.02 25.62 6.47
C GLN A 23 9.53 24.20 6.73
N ALA A 24 10.51 24.09 7.62
CA ALA A 24 11.01 22.81 8.08
C ALA A 24 10.10 22.24 9.18
N TYR A 25 9.93 20.92 9.18
CA TYR A 25 9.20 20.19 10.20
C TYR A 25 10.14 19.23 10.92
N ALA A 26 9.98 19.09 12.24
CA ALA A 26 10.75 18.14 13.02
C ALA A 26 10.44 16.71 12.60
N ASN A 27 9.15 16.40 12.39
CA ASN A 27 8.71 15.14 11.84
C ASN A 27 7.56 15.34 10.84
N GLY A 28 7.90 15.50 9.56
CA GLY A 28 6.89 15.70 8.51
C GLY A 28 5.91 14.54 8.34
N TYR A 29 6.23 13.35 8.84
CA TYR A 29 5.34 12.18 8.81
C TYR A 29 4.26 12.23 9.91
N THR A 30 4.57 12.71 11.12
CA THR A 30 3.57 12.77 12.21
C THR A 30 2.90 14.12 12.34
N ASP A 31 3.59 15.19 11.96
CA ASP A 31 3.19 16.56 12.33
C ASP A 31 2.27 17.20 11.28
N VAL A 32 2.29 16.71 10.04
CA VAL A 32 1.61 17.34 8.90
C VAL A 32 0.89 16.32 8.04
N GLU A 33 -0.41 16.51 7.85
CA GLU A 33 -1.21 15.80 6.87
C GLU A 33 -1.38 16.67 5.62
N VAL A 34 -1.09 16.13 4.44
CA VAL A 34 -1.25 16.82 3.17
C VAL A 34 -2.07 15.92 2.25
N TRP A 35 -2.98 16.50 1.48
CA TRP A 35 -3.79 15.78 0.49
C TRP A 35 -4.09 16.67 -0.71
N ALA A 36 -4.56 16.09 -1.81
CA ALA A 36 -5.06 16.84 -2.95
C ALA A 36 -6.37 16.28 -3.46
N ASP A 37 -7.24 17.20 -3.89
CA ASP A 37 -8.46 16.87 -4.63
C ASP A 37 -8.19 17.04 -6.12
N PHE A 38 -8.49 16.00 -6.88
CA PHE A 38 -8.40 15.95 -8.34
C PHE A 38 -9.82 15.96 -8.90
N THR A 39 -10.17 16.99 -9.66
CA THR A 39 -11.46 17.14 -10.33
C THR A 39 -11.29 16.91 -11.82
N HIS A 40 -11.96 15.89 -12.35
CA HIS A 40 -11.99 15.59 -13.77
C HIS A 40 -12.97 16.51 -14.53
N ASP A 41 -12.78 16.66 -15.84
CA ASP A 41 -13.66 17.41 -16.74
C ASP A 41 -15.13 16.93 -16.70
N ASP A 42 -15.38 15.66 -16.37
CA ASP A 42 -16.74 15.10 -16.21
C ASP A 42 -17.37 15.38 -14.82
N GLY A 43 -16.67 16.08 -13.94
CA GLY A 43 -17.10 16.40 -12.57
C GLY A 43 -16.76 15.34 -11.53
N THR A 44 -16.13 14.21 -11.90
CA THR A 44 -15.61 13.23 -10.94
C THR A 44 -14.55 13.87 -10.05
N ILE A 45 -14.62 13.61 -8.74
CA ILE A 45 -13.63 14.10 -7.78
C ILE A 45 -12.97 12.90 -7.10
N LEU A 46 -11.64 12.85 -7.12
CA LEU A 46 -10.84 11.88 -6.39
C LEU A 46 -9.91 12.61 -5.42
N ARG A 47 -9.91 12.19 -4.16
CA ARG A 47 -9.00 12.70 -3.13
C ARG A 47 -7.85 11.74 -2.95
N ARG A 48 -6.61 12.23 -3.00
CA ARG A 48 -5.42 11.43 -2.70
C ARG A 48 -4.65 12.00 -1.52
N PRO A 49 -4.23 11.17 -0.55
CA PRO A 49 -3.28 11.60 0.46
C PRO A 49 -1.90 11.79 -0.17
N ALA A 50 -1.16 12.78 0.31
CA ALA A 50 0.27 12.91 0.05
C ALA A 50 1.06 12.14 1.12
N PHE A 51 2.35 11.92 0.86
CA PHE A 51 3.27 11.34 1.83
C PHE A 51 4.52 12.21 1.98
N TRP A 52 5.05 12.27 3.20
CA TRP A 52 6.34 12.88 3.47
C TRP A 52 7.47 11.97 2.97
N ASP A 53 8.42 12.55 2.25
CA ASP A 53 9.53 11.85 1.61
C ASP A 53 10.90 12.36 2.08
N GLY A 54 10.94 12.93 3.29
CA GLY A 54 12.16 13.47 3.90
C GLY A 54 12.33 14.97 3.71
N GLY A 55 12.99 15.62 4.67
CA GLY A 55 13.25 17.05 4.65
C GLY A 55 11.97 17.88 4.48
N CYS A 56 11.96 18.76 3.48
CA CYS A 56 10.80 19.58 3.14
C CYS A 56 9.95 19.00 1.99
N THR A 57 10.09 17.71 1.66
CA THR A 57 9.49 17.11 0.47
C THR A 57 8.24 16.31 0.81
N TRP A 58 7.13 16.65 0.15
CA TRP A 58 5.92 15.85 0.10
C TRP A 58 5.65 15.43 -1.35
N ARG A 59 5.10 14.24 -1.52
CA ARG A 59 4.73 13.72 -2.84
C ARG A 59 3.29 13.28 -2.86
N ILE A 60 2.63 13.51 -3.98
CA ILE A 60 1.30 12.99 -4.29
C ILE A 60 1.43 12.10 -5.50
N ARG A 61 0.99 10.84 -5.38
CA ARG A 61 0.89 9.90 -6.50
C ARG A 61 -0.57 9.72 -6.91
N PHE A 62 -0.82 9.85 -8.20
CA PHE A 62 -2.16 9.76 -8.80
C PHE A 62 -2.09 8.94 -10.09
N ALA A 63 -3.10 8.12 -10.34
CA ALA A 63 -3.38 7.50 -11.63
C ALA A 63 -4.80 7.86 -12.06
N SER A 64 -4.99 8.21 -13.33
CA SER A 64 -6.32 8.53 -13.87
C SER A 64 -7.12 7.24 -14.12
N PRO A 65 -8.29 7.04 -13.50
CA PRO A 65 -9.21 5.95 -13.86
C PRO A 65 -10.13 6.31 -15.04
N ARG A 66 -9.86 7.42 -15.73
CA ARG A 66 -10.57 7.87 -16.93
C ARG A 66 -9.66 7.68 -18.14
N ASP A 67 -10.28 7.32 -19.26
CA ASP A 67 -9.58 6.97 -20.51
C ASP A 67 -8.95 8.20 -21.19
N ASP A 68 -9.56 9.37 -21.00
CA ASP A 68 -9.12 10.67 -21.48
C ASP A 68 -9.62 11.79 -20.57
N GLY A 69 -9.18 13.03 -20.86
CA GLY A 69 -9.65 14.24 -20.20
C GLY A 69 -8.65 14.83 -19.20
N ARG A 70 -9.00 15.98 -18.61
CA ARG A 70 -8.13 16.72 -17.69
C ARG A 70 -8.60 16.57 -16.26
N TRP A 71 -7.64 16.37 -15.38
CA TRP A 71 -7.80 16.48 -13.94
C TRP A 71 -7.17 17.78 -13.45
N THR A 72 -7.99 18.72 -13.00
CA THR A 72 -7.50 19.89 -12.25
C THR A 72 -7.32 19.48 -10.81
N TRP A 73 -6.14 19.70 -10.23
CA TRP A 73 -5.89 19.34 -8.84
C TRP A 73 -5.55 20.54 -7.97
N ARG A 74 -5.89 20.43 -6.67
CA ARG A 74 -5.52 21.40 -5.64
C ARG A 74 -5.10 20.68 -4.35
N SER A 75 -3.99 21.11 -3.76
CA SER A 75 -3.48 20.57 -2.49
C SER A 75 -4.00 21.33 -1.27
N PHE A 76 -4.02 20.63 -0.14
CA PHE A 76 -4.43 21.08 1.18
C PHE A 76 -3.48 20.51 2.23
N SER A 77 -3.34 21.20 3.35
CA SER A 77 -2.45 20.83 4.45
C SER A 77 -3.16 21.05 5.78
N SER A 78 -2.87 20.20 6.78
CA SER A 78 -3.28 20.42 8.17
C SER A 78 -2.48 21.53 8.85
N ALA A 79 -1.29 21.84 8.33
CA ALA A 79 -0.45 22.94 8.79
C ALA A 79 -0.58 24.17 7.87
N ASP A 80 -0.42 25.36 8.45
CA ASP A 80 -0.34 26.61 7.69
C ASP A 80 1.02 26.72 7.00
N ASP A 81 1.13 26.10 5.83
CA ASP A 81 2.33 26.10 4.99
C ASP A 81 1.97 26.40 3.54
N ALA A 82 2.45 27.55 3.05
CA ALA A 82 2.15 28.04 1.71
C ALA A 82 2.82 27.22 0.59
N GLY A 83 3.82 26.39 0.89
CA GLY A 83 4.43 25.46 -0.04
C GLY A 83 3.67 24.14 -0.16
N LEU A 84 2.84 23.81 0.83
CA LEU A 84 2.02 22.58 0.85
C LEU A 84 0.55 22.84 0.51
N ALA A 85 -0.04 23.91 1.04
CA ALA A 85 -1.45 24.24 0.84
C ALA A 85 -1.67 25.13 -0.39
N GLY A 86 -2.78 24.91 -1.10
CA GLY A 86 -3.22 25.76 -2.19
C GLY A 86 -2.42 25.64 -3.48
N GLN A 87 -1.46 24.70 -3.55
CA GLN A 87 -0.78 24.36 -4.80
C GLN A 87 -1.80 23.75 -5.77
N SER A 88 -1.61 23.94 -7.06
CA SER A 88 -2.54 23.44 -8.08
C SER A 88 -1.85 23.18 -9.40
N GLY A 89 -2.48 22.35 -10.23
CA GLY A 89 -1.97 21.99 -11.54
C GLY A 89 -2.97 21.16 -12.33
N ILE A 90 -2.51 20.64 -13.46
CA ILE A 90 -3.33 19.80 -14.35
C ILE A 90 -2.61 18.47 -14.58
N VAL A 91 -3.36 17.37 -14.51
CA VAL A 91 -2.97 16.07 -15.08
C VAL A 91 -3.84 15.83 -16.30
N ALA A 92 -3.27 15.93 -17.49
CA ALA A 92 -3.94 15.66 -18.76
C ALA A 92 -3.79 14.18 -19.10
N CYS A 93 -4.89 13.44 -19.05
CA CYS A 93 -4.96 12.05 -19.46
C CYS A 93 -5.34 11.96 -20.93
N THR A 94 -4.58 11.19 -21.70
CA THR A 94 -4.88 10.89 -23.09
C THR A 94 -4.74 9.41 -23.33
N ALA A 95 -5.72 8.80 -24.00
CA ALA A 95 -5.61 7.44 -24.49
C ALA A 95 -4.32 7.30 -25.32
N GLY A 96 -3.50 6.31 -24.96
CA GLY A 96 -2.28 5.98 -25.67
C GLY A 96 -2.41 4.69 -26.47
N GLU A 97 -1.27 4.18 -26.94
CA GLU A 97 -1.20 2.81 -27.45
C GLU A 97 -1.59 1.82 -26.35
N GLU A 98 -2.23 0.73 -26.76
CA GLU A 98 -2.65 -0.34 -25.85
C GLU A 98 -1.42 -0.93 -25.13
N SER A 99 -1.41 -0.85 -23.80
CA SER A 99 -0.29 -1.37 -23.00
C SER A 99 -0.30 -2.89 -22.96
N ALA A 100 0.86 -3.53 -22.93
CA ALA A 100 0.97 -4.97 -22.63
C ALA A 100 0.66 -5.32 -21.17
N ASN A 101 0.73 -4.34 -20.24
CA ASN A 101 0.42 -4.54 -18.83
C ASN A 101 -1.10 -4.48 -18.59
N ARG A 102 -1.65 -5.53 -17.97
CA ARG A 102 -3.08 -5.71 -17.71
C ARG A 102 -3.68 -4.60 -16.86
N PHE A 103 -2.92 -4.01 -15.94
CA PHE A 103 -3.41 -2.97 -15.06
C PHE A 103 -3.49 -1.61 -15.74
N HIS A 104 -2.66 -1.37 -16.77
CA HIS A 104 -2.78 -0.19 -17.61
C HIS A 104 -3.96 -0.30 -18.60
N ARG A 105 -4.32 -1.53 -19.03
CA ARG A 105 -5.46 -1.76 -19.93
C ARG A 105 -6.81 -1.79 -19.22
N HIS A 106 -6.89 -2.56 -18.14
CA HIS A 106 -8.17 -2.93 -17.51
C HIS A 106 -8.40 -2.19 -16.19
N GLY A 107 -7.37 -1.51 -15.67
CA GLY A 107 -7.36 -0.81 -14.40
C GLY A 107 -7.06 -1.72 -13.20
N PHE A 108 -7.03 -1.09 -12.03
CA PHE A 108 -6.72 -1.77 -10.77
C PHE A 108 -7.82 -2.76 -10.37
N TRP A 109 -7.45 -3.73 -9.53
CA TRP A 109 -8.43 -4.69 -9.02
C TRP A 109 -9.35 -4.04 -8.00
N ARG A 110 -10.56 -4.60 -7.90
CA ARG A 110 -11.56 -4.33 -6.88
C ARG A 110 -12.40 -5.58 -6.66
N MET A 111 -13.22 -5.60 -5.62
CA MET A 111 -14.22 -6.64 -5.48
C MET A 111 -15.32 -6.50 -6.53
N SER A 112 -15.75 -7.64 -7.09
CA SER A 112 -16.96 -7.73 -7.90
C SER A 112 -18.18 -7.19 -7.12
N PRO A 113 -19.26 -6.74 -7.79
CA PRO A 113 -20.47 -6.28 -7.10
C PRO A 113 -21.07 -7.30 -6.12
N GLY A 114 -20.92 -8.60 -6.38
CA GLY A 114 -21.35 -9.68 -5.48
C GLY A 114 -20.36 -9.99 -4.34
N LYS A 115 -19.23 -9.29 -4.26
CA LYS A 115 -18.15 -9.46 -3.26
C LYS A 115 -17.60 -10.89 -3.12
N ARG A 116 -17.54 -11.66 -4.22
CA ARG A 116 -17.00 -13.05 -4.21
C ARG A 116 -15.79 -13.28 -5.10
N SER A 117 -15.42 -12.31 -5.93
CA SER A 117 -14.34 -12.44 -6.90
C SER A 117 -13.66 -11.11 -7.15
N LEU A 118 -12.41 -11.15 -7.60
CA LEU A 118 -11.70 -9.98 -8.09
C LEU A 118 -12.11 -9.68 -9.53
N VAL A 119 -12.25 -8.38 -9.82
CA VAL A 119 -12.41 -7.86 -11.17
C VAL A 119 -11.49 -6.66 -11.34
N HIS A 120 -11.03 -6.44 -12.56
CA HIS A 120 -10.43 -5.18 -12.96
C HIS A 120 -11.48 -4.05 -12.96
N ALA A 121 -11.03 -2.79 -13.02
CA ALA A 121 -11.91 -1.63 -13.01
C ALA A 121 -12.99 -1.70 -14.10
N ASP A 122 -12.62 -2.16 -15.30
CA ASP A 122 -13.50 -2.37 -16.46
C ASP A 122 -14.47 -3.57 -16.34
N GLY A 123 -14.39 -4.33 -15.25
CA GLY A 123 -15.24 -5.50 -14.98
C GLY A 123 -14.66 -6.83 -15.47
N ARG A 124 -13.48 -6.85 -16.10
CA ARG A 124 -12.80 -8.09 -16.51
C ARG A 124 -12.46 -8.93 -15.29
N ALA A 125 -12.89 -10.19 -15.27
CA ALA A 125 -12.60 -11.11 -14.17
C ALA A 125 -11.09 -11.34 -13.97
N ALA A 126 -10.65 -11.43 -12.72
CA ALA A 126 -9.29 -11.75 -12.32
C ALA A 126 -9.28 -12.91 -11.31
N ILE A 127 -8.27 -13.78 -11.42
CA ILE A 127 -8.02 -14.86 -10.46
C ILE A 127 -6.74 -14.49 -9.71
N LEU A 128 -6.78 -14.52 -8.38
CA LEU A 128 -5.61 -14.31 -7.55
C LEU A 128 -4.76 -15.59 -7.49
N ALA A 129 -3.52 -15.52 -7.98
CA ALA A 129 -2.51 -16.55 -7.84
C ALA A 129 -1.31 -15.93 -7.12
N GLY A 130 -1.37 -15.93 -5.79
CA GLY A 130 -0.39 -15.28 -4.92
C GLY A 130 0.80 -16.17 -4.57
N ASP A 131 1.98 -15.56 -4.44
CA ASP A 131 3.17 -16.14 -3.81
C ASP A 131 3.47 -15.44 -2.47
N THR A 132 4.38 -15.99 -1.66
CA THR A 132 4.66 -15.50 -0.30
C THR A 132 6.13 -15.13 -0.13
N ALA A 133 6.46 -13.84 -0.33
CA ALA A 133 7.81 -13.31 -0.15
C ALA A 133 7.84 -12.24 0.96
N TRP A 134 7.35 -12.61 2.15
CA TRP A 134 7.14 -11.69 3.28
C TRP A 134 8.29 -10.72 3.55
N GLY A 135 9.53 -11.20 3.49
CA GLY A 135 10.72 -10.41 3.80
C GLY A 135 11.32 -9.61 2.63
N LEU A 136 10.76 -9.70 1.42
CA LEU A 136 11.26 -8.99 0.24
C LEU A 136 11.44 -7.48 0.50
N PRO A 137 10.50 -6.75 1.15
CA PRO A 137 10.61 -5.29 1.29
C PRO A 137 11.83 -4.81 2.06
N TRP A 138 12.33 -5.59 3.02
CA TRP A 138 13.43 -5.21 3.91
C TRP A 138 14.71 -6.06 3.75
N ARG A 139 14.68 -7.13 2.94
CA ARG A 139 15.88 -7.93 2.60
C ARG A 139 16.32 -7.84 1.15
N ALA A 140 15.39 -7.85 0.21
CA ALA A 140 15.76 -8.03 -1.19
C ALA A 140 16.45 -6.78 -1.72
N THR A 141 17.45 -6.99 -2.55
CA THR A 141 17.94 -5.97 -3.47
C THR A 141 17.00 -5.81 -4.67
N HIS A 142 17.10 -4.70 -5.40
CA HIS A 142 16.35 -4.52 -6.66
C HIS A 142 16.66 -5.63 -7.67
N ALA A 143 17.92 -6.04 -7.81
CA ALA A 143 18.30 -7.12 -8.73
C ALA A 143 17.68 -8.48 -8.35
N GLU A 144 17.65 -8.82 -7.06
CA GLU A 144 16.98 -10.05 -6.59
C GLU A 144 15.47 -9.97 -6.77
N CYS A 145 14.87 -8.79 -6.57
CA CYS A 145 13.44 -8.57 -6.81
C CYS A 145 13.10 -8.77 -8.29
N GLU A 146 13.94 -8.31 -9.22
CA GLU A 146 13.73 -8.50 -10.65
C GLU A 146 13.81 -9.97 -11.06
N ILE A 147 14.81 -10.70 -10.56
CA ILE A 147 14.91 -12.15 -10.76
C ILE A 147 13.67 -12.87 -10.21
N TYR A 148 13.25 -12.52 -8.99
CA TYR A 148 12.06 -13.07 -8.36
C TYR A 148 10.79 -12.78 -9.19
N ALA A 149 10.59 -11.52 -9.58
CA ALA A 149 9.40 -11.08 -10.28
C ALA A 149 9.29 -11.73 -11.67
N ALA A 150 10.38 -11.82 -12.42
CA ALA A 150 10.41 -12.50 -13.70
C ALA A 150 10.10 -14.01 -13.56
N ASP A 151 10.69 -14.68 -12.58
CA ASP A 151 10.42 -16.11 -12.30
C ASP A 151 8.95 -16.34 -11.92
N ARG A 152 8.38 -15.47 -11.09
CA ARG A 152 6.98 -15.58 -10.66
C ARG A 152 5.99 -15.29 -11.78
N GLN A 153 6.25 -14.26 -12.59
CA GLN A 153 5.45 -13.95 -13.76
C GLN A 153 5.45 -15.12 -14.76
N ALA A 154 6.61 -15.71 -15.05
CA ALA A 154 6.74 -16.86 -15.96
C ALA A 154 5.97 -18.11 -15.48
N LYS A 155 5.77 -18.24 -14.17
CA LYS A 155 5.00 -19.33 -13.53
C LYS A 155 3.51 -19.01 -13.37
N GLY A 156 3.07 -17.81 -13.75
CA GLY A 156 1.67 -17.37 -13.68
C GLY A 156 1.23 -16.82 -12.32
N PHE A 157 2.15 -16.55 -11.39
CA PHE A 157 1.82 -15.78 -10.19
C PHE A 157 1.56 -14.32 -10.55
N ASN A 158 0.61 -13.69 -9.86
CA ASN A 158 0.19 -12.32 -10.14
C ASN A 158 -0.01 -11.46 -8.89
N ALA A 159 0.34 -11.99 -7.71
CA ALA A 159 0.39 -11.23 -6.47
C ALA A 159 1.48 -11.78 -5.55
N VAL A 160 1.95 -10.96 -4.62
CA VAL A 160 2.91 -11.36 -3.59
C VAL A 160 2.55 -10.79 -2.23
N LEU A 161 2.54 -11.64 -1.21
CA LEU A 161 2.34 -11.27 0.18
C LEU A 161 3.62 -10.68 0.79
N LEU A 162 3.55 -9.44 1.28
CA LEU A 162 4.69 -8.64 1.72
C LEU A 162 4.47 -8.03 3.11
N MET A 163 5.49 -8.12 3.97
CA MET A 163 5.58 -7.30 5.19
C MET A 163 6.21 -5.98 4.80
N SER A 164 5.44 -4.90 4.76
CA SER A 164 5.94 -3.62 4.25
C SER A 164 7.08 -3.03 5.09
N VAL A 165 7.25 -3.50 6.33
CA VAL A 165 8.43 -3.29 7.18
C VAL A 165 8.82 -4.57 7.90
N GLN A 166 10.06 -4.63 8.39
CA GLN A 166 10.49 -5.68 9.31
C GLN A 166 9.71 -5.51 10.64
N PRO A 167 8.95 -6.54 11.10
CA PRO A 167 7.97 -6.33 12.16
C PRO A 167 8.45 -6.68 13.57
N ASP A 168 9.56 -7.41 13.72
CA ASP A 168 10.03 -7.90 15.02
C ASP A 168 10.82 -6.83 15.78
N MET A 169 10.31 -6.44 16.95
CA MET A 169 10.93 -5.43 17.82
C MET A 169 12.32 -5.82 18.33
N GLY A 170 12.59 -7.12 18.44
CA GLY A 170 13.86 -7.67 18.91
C GLY A 170 14.87 -8.01 17.81
N ALA A 171 14.53 -7.81 16.54
CA ALA A 171 15.43 -8.20 15.45
C ALA A 171 16.72 -7.38 15.46
N ARG A 172 17.83 -8.07 15.24
CA ARG A 172 19.17 -7.48 15.09
C ARG A 172 19.84 -8.09 13.87
N GLY A 173 20.61 -7.25 13.19
CA GLY A 173 21.34 -7.58 11.96
C GLY A 173 22.04 -6.33 11.41
N PRO A 174 22.98 -6.48 10.48
CA PRO A 174 23.56 -5.35 9.77
C PRO A 174 22.51 -4.64 8.91
N ARG A 175 22.61 -3.30 8.82
CA ARG A 175 21.83 -2.46 7.90
C ARG A 175 22.35 -2.59 6.47
N ASP A 176 22.34 -3.81 5.96
CA ASP A 176 22.87 -4.17 4.65
C ASP A 176 22.09 -5.36 4.10
N ARG A 177 21.31 -5.13 3.05
CA ARG A 177 20.49 -6.14 2.37
C ARG A 177 21.31 -7.29 1.79
N THR A 178 22.60 -7.09 1.55
CA THR A 178 23.50 -8.08 0.94
C THR A 178 24.27 -8.91 1.96
N ALA A 179 24.26 -8.51 3.23
CA ALA A 179 24.94 -9.21 4.31
C ALA A 179 24.09 -10.36 4.86
N ASP A 180 24.76 -11.36 5.44
CA ASP A 180 24.06 -12.42 6.17
C ASP A 180 23.27 -11.84 7.36
N GLU A 181 22.06 -12.36 7.54
CA GLU A 181 21.03 -11.82 8.43
C GLU A 181 20.73 -10.32 8.28
N GLY A 182 21.18 -9.70 7.20
CA GLY A 182 21.05 -8.28 6.96
C GLY A 182 19.65 -7.86 6.55
N PHE A 183 19.26 -6.67 7.01
CA PHE A 183 17.98 -6.05 6.69
C PHE A 183 18.02 -4.55 6.90
N ASP A 184 17.07 -3.85 6.27
CA ASP A 184 16.81 -2.45 6.53
C ASP A 184 15.51 -2.26 7.33
N VAL A 185 15.29 -1.08 7.93
CA VAL A 185 14.09 -0.80 8.74
C VAL A 185 13.38 0.47 8.27
N GLY A 186 12.05 0.44 8.29
CA GLY A 186 11.21 1.59 7.94
C GLY A 186 10.95 2.57 9.08
N PHE A 187 11.11 2.14 10.33
CA PHE A 187 10.87 2.97 11.52
C PHE A 187 11.95 2.73 12.58
N GLU A 188 12.60 3.81 13.01
CA GLU A 188 13.69 3.76 14.00
C GLU A 188 13.20 3.46 15.42
N ASP A 189 11.93 3.72 15.72
CA ASP A 189 11.28 3.49 17.01
C ASP A 189 10.41 2.21 17.07
N LEU A 190 10.41 1.40 16.00
CA LEU A 190 9.68 0.12 15.99
C LEU A 190 10.10 -0.82 17.14
N PRO A 191 11.38 -0.93 17.51
CA PRO A 191 11.80 -1.72 18.68
C PRO A 191 11.13 -1.32 20.00
N ASP A 192 10.67 -0.07 20.11
CA ASP A 192 10.00 0.47 21.29
C ASP A 192 8.47 0.33 21.22
N GLY A 193 7.95 -0.34 20.18
CA GLY A 193 6.51 -0.51 19.95
C GLY A 193 5.83 0.70 19.32
N HIS A 194 6.60 1.60 18.69
CA HIS A 194 6.10 2.81 18.05
C HIS A 194 6.52 2.89 16.58
N ILE A 195 5.76 3.61 15.76
CA ILE A 195 6.08 3.83 14.35
C ILE A 195 5.92 5.31 13.99
N ASN A 196 6.57 6.18 14.76
CA ASN A 196 6.57 7.63 14.56
C ASN A 196 7.84 8.13 13.86
N ARG A 197 8.97 7.42 14.00
CA ARG A 197 10.27 7.84 13.44
C ARG A 197 10.54 7.12 12.11
N LEU A 198 9.79 7.52 11.08
CA LEU A 198 9.91 7.00 9.73
C LEU A 198 11.31 7.26 9.13
N ASN A 199 11.86 6.26 8.45
CA ASN A 199 13.09 6.33 7.66
C ASN A 199 12.74 6.55 6.16
N PRO A 200 12.89 7.76 5.59
CA PRO A 200 12.53 8.02 4.20
C PRO A 200 13.30 7.16 3.19
N ASP A 201 14.59 6.94 3.43
CA ASP A 201 15.48 6.20 2.53
C ASP A 201 14.99 4.75 2.32
N TYR A 202 14.47 4.12 3.38
CA TYR A 202 13.87 2.79 3.30
C TYR A 202 12.68 2.76 2.34
N PHE A 203 11.76 3.73 2.46
CA PHE A 203 10.55 3.77 1.65
C PHE A 203 10.83 4.21 0.21
N GLN A 204 11.86 5.03 -0.02
CA GLN A 204 12.38 5.34 -1.34
C GLN A 204 12.98 4.10 -2.00
N TYR A 205 13.70 3.27 -1.25
CA TYR A 205 14.18 1.99 -1.75
C TYR A 205 13.02 1.04 -2.12
N LEU A 206 11.98 0.99 -1.27
CA LEU A 206 10.78 0.21 -1.49
C LEU A 206 9.97 0.68 -2.72
N ASP A 207 10.05 1.96 -3.10
CA ASP A 207 9.45 2.44 -4.36
C ASP A 207 9.98 1.68 -5.59
N GLY A 208 11.28 1.40 -5.62
CA GLY A 208 11.93 0.63 -6.68
C GLY A 208 11.52 -0.84 -6.67
N LEU A 209 11.46 -1.47 -5.49
CA LEU A 209 10.95 -2.85 -5.35
C LEU A 209 9.49 -2.96 -5.82
N SER A 210 8.64 -2.00 -5.42
CA SER A 210 7.24 -1.92 -5.85
C SER A 210 7.11 -1.70 -7.36
N ALA A 211 7.98 -0.88 -7.97
CA ALA A 211 7.96 -0.63 -9.41
C ALA A 211 8.26 -1.91 -10.19
N ILE A 212 9.30 -2.65 -9.79
CA ILE A 212 9.68 -3.93 -10.40
C ILE A 212 8.52 -4.92 -10.36
N LEU A 213 7.84 -5.06 -9.20
CA LEU A 213 6.68 -5.94 -9.07
C LEU A 213 5.54 -5.54 -10.01
N ALA A 214 5.22 -4.24 -10.09
CA ALA A 214 4.16 -3.72 -10.93
C ALA A 214 4.46 -3.89 -12.44
N GLU A 215 5.71 -3.70 -12.85
CA GLU A 215 6.16 -3.93 -14.23
C GLU A 215 5.98 -5.39 -14.66
N HIS A 216 6.17 -6.33 -13.74
CA HIS A 216 5.96 -7.77 -13.93
C HIS A 216 4.50 -8.19 -13.71
N GLU A 217 3.58 -7.24 -13.57
CA GLU A 217 2.15 -7.48 -13.31
C GLU A 217 1.90 -8.32 -12.04
N ILE A 218 2.76 -8.17 -11.03
CA ILE A 218 2.63 -8.79 -9.71
C ILE A 218 2.11 -7.73 -8.73
N VAL A 219 0.91 -7.95 -8.21
CA VAL A 219 0.28 -7.06 -7.23
C VAL A 219 0.94 -7.23 -5.86
N ALA A 220 1.40 -6.12 -5.30
CA ALA A 220 1.88 -6.11 -3.92
C ALA A 220 0.68 -6.20 -2.96
N VAL A 221 0.66 -7.26 -2.15
CA VAL A 221 -0.27 -7.40 -1.03
C VAL A 221 0.41 -6.84 0.22
N TRP A 222 0.09 -5.59 0.54
CA TRP A 222 0.72 -4.83 1.60
C TRP A 222 0.15 -5.20 2.96
N GLN A 223 0.94 -5.92 3.74
CA GLN A 223 0.71 -6.06 5.17
C GLN A 223 1.51 -4.95 5.89
N PRO A 224 0.87 -4.04 6.66
CA PRO A 224 1.58 -2.91 7.29
C PRO A 224 2.59 -3.35 8.35
N VAL A 225 2.11 -3.79 9.52
CA VAL A 225 2.93 -4.37 10.59
C VAL A 225 2.26 -5.66 11.07
N PHE A 226 3.02 -6.75 11.12
CA PHE A 226 2.52 -8.09 11.51
C PHE A 226 2.06 -8.11 12.98
N HIS A 227 1.02 -8.89 13.26
CA HIS A 227 0.40 -9.01 14.59
C HIS A 227 0.77 -10.32 15.32
N GLY A 228 1.20 -11.34 14.60
CA GLY A 228 1.70 -12.58 15.22
C GLY A 228 2.69 -13.31 14.33
N PHE A 229 3.30 -14.37 14.87
CA PHE A 229 4.33 -15.20 14.24
C PHE A 229 5.27 -14.39 13.31
N GLY A 230 6.07 -13.50 13.91
CA GLY A 230 7.00 -12.65 13.18
C GLY A 230 8.09 -13.41 12.43
N TRP A 231 8.95 -12.68 11.71
CA TRP A 231 9.94 -13.28 10.82
C TRP A 231 10.99 -14.11 11.57
N LYS A 232 11.54 -13.59 12.68
CA LYS A 232 12.48 -14.34 13.54
C LYS A 232 11.79 -15.08 14.68
N GLY A 233 10.45 -15.19 14.67
CA GLY A 233 9.68 -15.77 15.78
C GLY A 233 9.84 -15.00 17.10
N LEU A 234 10.20 -13.71 17.01
CA LEU A 234 10.36 -12.82 18.15
C LEU A 234 9.01 -12.13 18.47
N GLN A 235 9.07 -10.94 19.05
CA GLN A 235 7.91 -10.12 19.38
C GLN A 235 7.61 -9.15 18.24
N THR A 236 6.51 -9.40 17.51
CA THR A 236 6.01 -8.49 16.47
C THR A 236 5.42 -7.22 17.07
N ALA A 237 5.63 -6.07 16.42
CA ALA A 237 5.16 -4.78 16.91
C ALA A 237 3.65 -4.55 16.73
N GLY A 238 2.97 -5.23 15.79
CA GLY A 238 1.57 -4.98 15.45
C GLY A 238 0.59 -4.91 16.65
N PRO A 239 0.65 -5.83 17.64
CA PRO A 239 -0.27 -5.80 18.77
C PRO A 239 -0.02 -4.66 19.76
N VAL A 240 1.18 -4.07 19.76
CA VAL A 240 1.59 -3.04 20.74
C VAL A 240 1.65 -1.64 20.15
N VAL A 241 1.78 -1.52 18.82
CA VAL A 241 1.72 -0.22 18.12
C VAL A 241 0.38 0.46 18.42
N PRO A 242 0.36 1.74 18.85
CA PRO A 242 -0.91 2.43 19.09
C PRO A 242 -1.79 2.49 17.83
N PRO A 243 -3.10 2.25 17.92
CA PRO A 243 -3.98 2.19 16.75
C PRO A 243 -3.96 3.43 15.84
N ALA A 244 -3.77 4.62 16.41
CA ALA A 244 -3.65 5.85 15.64
C ALA A 244 -2.37 5.90 14.79
N GLU A 245 -1.26 5.33 15.29
CA GLU A 245 -0.02 5.23 14.54
C GLU A 245 -0.15 4.20 13.41
N TYR A 246 -0.81 3.06 13.69
CA TYR A 246 -1.10 2.04 12.70
C TYR A 246 -1.98 2.57 11.55
N ALA A 247 -3.05 3.29 11.88
CA ALA A 247 -3.92 3.95 10.91
C ALA A 247 -3.12 4.92 10.02
N ARG A 248 -2.33 5.82 10.62
CA ARG A 248 -1.47 6.75 9.88
C ARG A 248 -0.51 6.02 8.94
N TYR A 249 0.05 4.89 9.35
CA TYR A 249 0.92 4.10 8.48
C TYR A 249 0.14 3.43 7.33
N CYS A 250 -1.07 2.95 7.57
CA CYS A 250 -1.95 2.47 6.49
C CYS A 250 -2.23 3.56 5.46
N ARG A 251 -2.53 4.79 5.90
CA ARG A 251 -2.66 5.95 5.00
C ARG A 251 -1.38 6.22 4.23
N TYR A 252 -0.22 6.08 4.86
CA TYR A 252 1.08 6.27 4.20
C TYR A 252 1.29 5.26 3.07
N LEU A 253 0.92 3.99 3.27
CA LEU A 253 0.96 2.96 2.23
C LEU A 253 -0.01 3.28 1.08
N VAL A 254 -1.22 3.75 1.40
CA VAL A 254 -2.20 4.22 0.39
C VAL A 254 -1.66 5.40 -0.40
N ALA A 255 -1.06 6.40 0.27
CA ALA A 255 -0.49 7.59 -0.34
C ALA A 255 0.67 7.25 -1.28
N ARG A 256 1.60 6.42 -0.81
CA ARG A 256 2.85 6.12 -1.50
C ARG A 256 2.72 5.03 -2.56
N TYR A 257 1.91 4.00 -2.35
CA TYR A 257 1.84 2.84 -3.24
C TYR A 257 0.46 2.64 -3.90
N GLY A 258 -0.57 3.36 -3.46
CA GLY A 258 -1.96 3.16 -3.95
C GLY A 258 -2.25 3.70 -5.35
N ALA A 259 -1.33 4.44 -5.98
CA ALA A 259 -1.45 4.81 -7.41
C ALA A 259 -0.94 3.70 -8.36
N ARG A 260 -0.75 2.50 -7.83
CA ARG A 260 -0.36 1.26 -8.51
C ARG A 260 -1.30 0.15 -8.03
N PRO A 261 -1.33 -1.01 -8.73
CA PRO A 261 -2.05 -2.19 -8.26
C PRO A 261 -1.58 -2.63 -6.87
N ALA A 262 -2.51 -2.71 -5.94
CA ALA A 262 -2.29 -3.05 -4.54
C ALA A 262 -3.45 -3.90 -3.99
N ILE A 263 -3.15 -4.65 -2.94
CA ILE A 263 -4.14 -5.21 -2.00
C ILE A 263 -3.68 -4.82 -0.61
N TYR A 264 -4.59 -4.37 0.26
CA TYR A 264 -4.28 -3.98 1.62
C TYR A 264 -4.67 -5.09 2.59
N LEU A 265 -3.70 -5.63 3.33
CA LEU A 265 -3.91 -6.71 4.29
C LEU A 265 -3.67 -6.16 5.70
N VAL A 266 -4.66 -5.44 6.23
CA VAL A 266 -4.53 -4.64 7.47
C VAL A 266 -4.38 -5.50 8.73
N GLY A 267 -4.63 -6.80 8.65
CA GLY A 267 -4.30 -7.78 9.69
C GLY A 267 -3.34 -8.84 9.17
N GLY A 268 -2.39 -9.28 9.99
CA GLY A 268 -1.39 -10.29 9.61
C GLY A 268 -1.05 -11.19 10.79
N ASP A 269 -1.36 -12.47 10.69
CA ASP A 269 -1.07 -13.53 11.68
C ASP A 269 -1.56 -13.20 13.11
N GLY A 270 -2.61 -12.38 13.20
CA GLY A 270 -3.30 -12.02 14.43
C GLY A 270 -4.65 -12.72 14.57
N SER A 271 -5.45 -12.25 15.52
CA SER A 271 -6.84 -12.67 15.69
C SER A 271 -7.81 -12.00 14.73
N GLY A 272 -7.41 -10.90 14.08
CA GLY A 272 -8.30 -10.04 13.30
C GLY A 272 -9.09 -9.06 14.15
N ARG A 273 -8.99 -9.15 15.49
CA ARG A 273 -9.75 -8.33 16.46
C ARG A 273 -8.88 -7.31 17.18
N GLU A 274 -7.60 -7.24 16.84
CA GLU A 274 -6.69 -6.20 17.31
C GLU A 274 -7.22 -4.82 16.90
N PRO A 275 -7.24 -3.82 17.81
CA PRO A 275 -7.81 -2.51 17.52
C PRO A 275 -7.11 -1.78 16.36
N GLN A 276 -5.84 -2.11 16.11
CA GLN A 276 -5.03 -1.62 14.99
C GLN A 276 -5.65 -2.01 13.63
N ILE A 277 -6.25 -3.19 13.53
CA ILE A 277 -6.82 -3.72 12.28
C ILE A 277 -8.05 -2.90 11.88
N ALA A 278 -8.95 -2.64 12.83
CA ALA A 278 -10.12 -1.79 12.57
C ALA A 278 -9.71 -0.34 12.23
N ALA A 279 -8.75 0.22 12.96
CA ALA A 279 -8.25 1.57 12.70
C ALA A 279 -7.55 1.67 11.33
N GLY A 280 -6.74 0.67 10.97
CA GLY A 280 -6.07 0.58 9.67
C GLY A 280 -7.05 0.41 8.52
N GLY A 281 -8.01 -0.51 8.64
CA GLY A 281 -9.04 -0.74 7.63
C GLY A 281 -9.89 0.49 7.35
N GLN A 282 -10.35 1.17 8.40
CA GLN A 282 -11.09 2.44 8.27
C GLN A 282 -10.26 3.52 7.56
N GLU A 283 -8.96 3.60 7.86
CA GLU A 283 -8.10 4.59 7.23
C GLU A 283 -7.80 4.25 5.76
N VAL A 284 -7.68 2.96 5.39
CA VAL A 284 -7.58 2.53 3.99
C VAL A 284 -8.84 2.90 3.22
N GLU A 285 -10.02 2.51 3.71
CA GLU A 285 -11.33 2.80 3.09
C GLU A 285 -11.53 4.30 2.87
N ARG A 286 -11.11 5.11 3.84
CA ARG A 286 -11.25 6.56 3.77
C ARG A 286 -10.40 7.20 2.67
N TRP A 287 -9.20 6.66 2.41
CA TRP A 287 -8.17 7.34 1.62
C TRP A 287 -7.85 6.67 0.28
N ASP A 288 -8.22 5.41 0.09
CA ASP A 288 -8.00 4.75 -1.18
C ASP A 288 -9.09 5.13 -2.20
N ALA A 289 -8.79 6.18 -2.98
CA ALA A 289 -9.63 6.66 -4.06
C ALA A 289 -9.96 5.62 -5.14
N TYR A 290 -9.23 4.51 -5.20
CA TYR A 290 -9.38 3.48 -6.22
C TYR A 290 -10.18 2.26 -5.77
N GLN A 291 -10.56 2.18 -4.48
CA GLN A 291 -11.29 1.06 -3.89
C GLN A 291 -10.63 -0.30 -4.16
N GLN A 292 -9.31 -0.35 -3.97
CA GLN A 292 -8.55 -1.58 -4.09
C GLN A 292 -8.83 -2.51 -2.91
N PRO A 293 -8.72 -3.84 -3.09
CA PRO A 293 -9.22 -4.79 -2.11
C PRO A 293 -8.51 -4.65 -0.75
N ALA A 294 -9.29 -4.62 0.33
CA ALA A 294 -8.79 -4.61 1.70
C ALA A 294 -9.29 -5.81 2.54
N GLY A 295 -8.40 -6.47 3.28
CA GLY A 295 -8.74 -7.69 4.02
C GLY A 295 -7.89 -7.98 5.25
N ILE A 296 -8.14 -9.14 5.85
CA ILE A 296 -7.46 -9.63 7.06
C ILE A 296 -6.80 -10.98 6.77
N HIS A 297 -5.52 -11.12 7.11
CA HIS A 297 -4.85 -12.43 7.23
C HIS A 297 -4.77 -12.86 8.69
N TYR A 298 -5.36 -14.02 8.96
CA TYR A 298 -5.52 -14.56 10.30
C TYR A 298 -4.38 -15.52 10.65
N ARG A 299 -4.06 -15.62 11.94
CA ARG A 299 -3.21 -16.70 12.47
C ARG A 299 -3.85 -18.08 12.25
N PRO A 300 -3.07 -19.17 12.35
CA PRO A 300 -3.64 -20.51 12.22
C PRO A 300 -4.64 -20.80 13.34
N HIS A 301 -5.61 -21.67 13.06
CA HIS A 301 -6.59 -22.18 14.02
C HIS A 301 -7.62 -21.18 14.56
N ILE A 302 -7.76 -20.00 13.97
CA ILE A 302 -8.84 -19.07 14.30
C ILE A 302 -9.95 -19.09 13.24
N VAL A 303 -11.18 -18.80 13.68
CA VAL A 303 -12.31 -18.56 12.77
C VAL A 303 -12.15 -17.16 12.17
N ALA A 304 -12.14 -17.08 10.83
CA ALA A 304 -11.95 -15.85 10.08
C ALA A 304 -13.26 -15.04 9.96
N ASN A 305 -13.76 -14.52 11.09
CA ASN A 305 -15.05 -13.82 11.17
C ASN A 305 -14.98 -12.44 11.85
N ALA A 306 -13.80 -11.82 11.91
CA ALA A 306 -13.67 -10.47 12.42
C ALA A 306 -14.16 -9.45 11.39
N SER A 307 -14.81 -8.38 11.86
CA SER A 307 -15.17 -7.21 11.04
C SER A 307 -16.06 -7.48 9.82
N GLN A 308 -16.85 -8.58 9.82
CA GLN A 308 -17.71 -8.99 8.69
C GLN A 308 -18.69 -7.91 8.23
N ASP A 309 -19.19 -7.08 9.14
CA ASP A 309 -20.13 -5.99 8.85
C ASP A 309 -19.43 -4.65 8.56
N ALA A 310 -18.10 -4.60 8.55
CA ALA A 310 -17.37 -3.35 8.37
C ALA A 310 -17.27 -2.99 6.87
N ASP A 311 -17.55 -1.72 6.54
CA ASP A 311 -17.54 -1.24 5.15
C ASP A 311 -16.18 -1.46 4.45
N TRP A 312 -15.10 -1.32 5.21
CA TRP A 312 -13.71 -1.46 4.71
C TRP A 312 -13.30 -2.90 4.41
N LEU A 313 -14.04 -3.91 4.89
CA LEU A 313 -13.64 -5.31 4.74
C LEU A 313 -14.20 -5.89 3.43
N ASP A 314 -13.31 -6.17 2.49
CA ASP A 314 -13.65 -6.77 1.20
C ASP A 314 -13.55 -8.30 1.19
N PHE A 315 -12.56 -8.85 1.90
CA PHE A 315 -12.31 -10.29 1.91
C PHE A 315 -11.61 -10.76 3.20
N GLN A 316 -11.73 -12.05 3.47
CA GLN A 316 -11.03 -12.75 4.55
C GLN A 316 -9.98 -13.69 3.98
N TRP A 317 -8.80 -13.75 4.60
CA TRP A 317 -7.73 -14.66 4.21
C TRP A 317 -7.38 -15.62 5.37
N CYS A 318 -7.82 -16.86 5.25
CA CYS A 318 -7.57 -17.90 6.25
C CYS A 318 -6.19 -18.54 6.07
N GLN A 319 -5.43 -18.69 7.17
CA GLN A 319 -4.19 -19.45 7.22
C GLN A 319 -4.47 -20.87 7.72
N THR A 320 -4.26 -21.88 6.87
CA THR A 320 -4.52 -23.29 7.20
C THR A 320 -3.27 -24.10 7.55
N GLY A 321 -2.09 -23.63 7.14
CA GLY A 321 -0.80 -24.25 7.47
C GLY A 321 -0.38 -24.08 8.93
N HIS A 322 0.70 -24.71 9.40
CA HIS A 322 1.60 -25.62 8.67
C HIS A 322 1.58 -27.06 9.19
N SER A 323 0.72 -27.39 10.17
CA SER A 323 0.73 -28.68 10.86
C SER A 323 0.11 -29.85 10.09
N GLY A 324 -0.26 -29.67 8.82
CA GLY A 324 -0.72 -30.75 7.93
C GLY A 324 -2.15 -31.26 8.17
N GLU A 325 -2.80 -30.87 9.26
CA GLU A 325 -4.24 -31.10 9.44
C GLU A 325 -5.03 -30.11 8.58
N HIS A 326 -5.37 -30.55 7.36
CA HIS A 326 -6.39 -29.90 6.55
C HIS A 326 -7.73 -30.08 7.26
N VAL A 327 -8.22 -29.03 7.92
CA VAL A 327 -9.54 -28.99 8.59
C VAL A 327 -10.48 -28.21 7.65
N PRO A 328 -11.24 -28.86 6.75
CA PRO A 328 -12.05 -28.19 5.73
C PRO A 328 -13.13 -27.29 6.33
N GLU A 329 -13.58 -27.59 7.54
CA GLU A 329 -14.57 -26.82 8.30
C GLU A 329 -14.12 -25.37 8.51
N ARG A 330 -12.81 -25.09 8.50
CA ARG A 330 -12.27 -23.71 8.63
C ARG A 330 -12.61 -22.79 7.47
N VAL A 331 -12.95 -23.35 6.30
CA VAL A 331 -13.40 -22.59 5.13
C VAL A 331 -14.92 -22.66 4.97
N ALA A 332 -15.54 -23.78 5.37
CA ALA A 332 -16.97 -24.00 5.24
C ALA A 332 -17.83 -23.30 6.31
N ASP A 333 -17.28 -23.06 7.51
CA ASP A 333 -17.97 -22.42 8.64
C ASP A 333 -17.64 -20.91 8.77
N MET A 334 -17.04 -20.31 7.74
CA MET A 334 -16.84 -18.85 7.66
C MET A 334 -18.15 -18.12 7.41
#